data_AF-A0AAD1WA01-F1
#
_entry.id   AF-A0AAD1WA01-F1
#
_cell.length_a   1.000
_cell.length_b   1.000
_cell.length_c   1.000
_cell.angle_alpha   90.00
_cell.angle_beta   90.00
_cell.angle_gamma   90.00
#
_symmetry.space_group_name_H-M   'P 1'
#
loop_
_entity.id
_entity.type
_entity.pdbx_description
1 polymer ?
#
loop_
_entity_poly.entity_id
_entity_poly.type
_entity_poly.pdbx_seq_one_letter_code
_entity_poly.pdbx_strand_id
1 'polypeptide(L)'
;MSIVQYETCSQPKYWWGQVKPSMICASSESPEKPNSTCNSDTQGVLICKTDTTWEVHGIASFGSSDCLVERKPPVFTKVSVYKDWITDNIKRFTYENEHVKKM
;
A
#
# COMPACT_ATOMS: atom_id res chain seq x y z
N MET A 1 4.64 2.02 12.11
CA MET A 1 3.42 2.42 11.40
C MET A 1 2.31 1.45 11.77
N SER A 2 1.13 1.98 12.07
CA SER A 2 -0.10 1.22 12.31
C SER A 2 -0.98 1.27 11.07
N ILE A 3 -1.72 0.19 10.84
CA ILE A 3 -2.73 0.13 9.76
C ILE A 3 -3.94 0.95 10.20
N VAL A 4 -4.38 1.85 9.32
CA VAL A 4 -5.64 2.58 9.47
C VAL A 4 -6.72 1.81 8.73
N GLN A 5 -7.82 1.48 9.43
CA GLN A 5 -8.95 0.75 8.86
C GLN A 5 -9.51 1.48 7.62
N TYR A 6 -9.94 0.72 6.63
CA TYR A 6 -10.49 1.27 5.39
C TYR A 6 -11.71 2.16 5.66
N GLU A 7 -12.55 1.77 6.61
CA GLU A 7 -13.75 2.49 7.04
C GLU A 7 -13.41 3.87 7.59
N THR A 8 -12.28 4.00 8.29
CA THR A 8 -11.78 5.29 8.79
C THR A 8 -11.17 6.10 7.64
N CYS A 9 -10.33 5.45 6.83
CA CYS A 9 -9.59 6.12 5.76
C CYS A 9 -10.50 6.65 4.63
N SER A 10 -11.67 6.02 4.44
CA SER A 10 -12.70 6.41 3.49
C SER A 10 -13.67 7.48 4.02
N GLN A 11 -13.52 7.93 5.26
CA GLN A 11 -14.36 8.99 5.80
C GLN A 11 -14.10 10.34 5.11
N PRO A 12 -15.09 11.24 5.10
CA PRO A 12 -14.97 12.58 4.54
C PRO A 12 -13.79 13.41 5.04
N LYS A 13 -13.47 13.26 6.33
CA LYS A 13 -12.37 13.98 7.00
C LYS A 13 -10.99 13.44 6.59
N TYR A 14 -10.95 12.26 5.96
CA TYR A 14 -9.75 11.61 5.45
C TYR A 14 -9.76 11.70 3.93
N TRP A 15 -9.71 10.58 3.21
CA TRP A 15 -9.61 10.55 1.75
C TRP A 15 -10.95 10.45 1.02
N TRP A 16 -12.08 10.41 1.74
CA TRP A 16 -13.40 10.19 1.15
C TRP A 16 -13.34 8.94 0.24
N GLY A 17 -13.91 9.03 -0.95
CA GLY A 17 -13.95 8.00 -1.99
C GLY A 17 -12.71 7.96 -2.87
N GLN A 18 -11.61 8.65 -2.53
CA GLN A 18 -10.35 8.47 -3.24
C GLN A 18 -9.68 7.15 -2.89
N VAL A 19 -9.88 6.66 -1.66
CA VAL A 19 -9.39 5.35 -1.21
C VAL A 19 -10.37 4.26 -1.63
N LYS A 20 -9.83 3.17 -2.18
CA LYS A 20 -10.59 1.99 -2.63
C LYS A 20 -10.35 0.80 -1.70
N PRO A 21 -11.23 -0.22 -1.68
CA PRO A 21 -11.00 -1.45 -0.92
C PRO A 21 -9.70 -2.21 -1.30
N SER A 22 -9.17 -1.95 -2.50
CA SER A 22 -7.88 -2.46 -2.99
C SER A 22 -6.66 -1.67 -2.48
N MET A 23 -6.85 -0.75 -1.55
CA MET A 23 -5.82 0.10 -0.96
C MET A 23 -5.76 -0.10 0.56
N ILE A 24 -4.63 0.27 1.14
CA ILE A 24 -4.37 0.22 2.58
C ILE A 24 -3.74 1.54 3.02
N CYS A 25 -4.25 2.10 4.11
CA CYS A 25 -3.71 3.31 4.71
C CYS A 25 -2.86 2.95 5.92
N ALA A 26 -1.74 3.65 6.10
CA ALA A 26 -0.88 3.44 7.25
C ALA A 26 -0.44 4.79 7.82
N SER A 27 -0.37 4.88 9.14
CA SER A 27 0.10 6.09 9.83
C SER A 27 1.20 5.74 10.84
N SER A 28 2.17 6.62 11.03
CA SER A 28 3.14 6.54 12.13
C SER A 28 2.54 7.02 13.46
N GLU A 29 1.41 7.73 13.43
CA GLU A 29 0.83 8.43 14.58
C GLU A 29 -0.65 8.08 14.78
N SER A 30 -1.22 8.57 15.88
CA SER A 30 -2.68 8.50 16.07
C SER A 30 -3.36 9.29 14.94
N PRO A 31 -4.52 8.85 14.43
CA PRO A 31 -5.28 9.56 13.40
C PRO A 31 -5.60 11.04 13.70
N GLU A 32 -5.52 11.43 14.98
CA GLU A 32 -5.75 12.79 15.47
C GLU A 32 -4.50 13.68 15.49
N LYS A 33 -3.33 13.13 15.17
CA LYS A 33 -2.08 13.88 15.09
C LYS A 33 -1.67 14.10 13.64
N PRO A 34 -0.93 15.19 13.35
CA PRO A 34 -0.28 15.39 12.07
C PRO A 34 0.54 14.15 11.70
N ASN A 35 0.35 13.61 10.49
CA ASN A 35 1.22 12.54 10.04
C ASN A 35 2.61 13.13 9.81
N SER A 36 3.60 12.70 10.60
CA SER A 36 5.01 13.04 10.41
C SER A 36 5.57 12.59 9.05
N THR A 37 4.88 11.67 8.38
CA THR A 37 5.29 11.12 7.08
C THR A 37 4.94 12.08 5.94
N CYS A 38 5.96 12.51 5.19
CA CYS A 38 5.82 13.25 3.94
C CYS A 38 5.67 12.32 2.72
N ASN A 39 5.15 12.84 1.60
CA ASN A 39 5.14 12.13 0.32
C ASN A 39 6.51 11.57 -0.09
N SER A 40 7.58 12.34 0.18
CA SER A 40 8.96 11.94 -0.11
C SER A 40 9.40 10.72 0.68
N ASP A 41 8.85 10.51 1.87
CA ASP A 41 9.20 9.41 2.77
C ASP A 41 8.45 8.13 2.40
N THR A 42 7.37 8.25 1.61
CA THR A 42 6.50 7.13 1.27
C THR A 42 6.85 6.52 -0.08
N GLN A 43 8.11 6.55 -0.50
CA GLN A 43 8.57 5.89 -1.73
C GLN A 43 9.09 4.49 -1.39
N GLY A 44 8.22 3.50 -1.41
CA GLY A 44 8.64 2.13 -1.12
C GLY A 44 7.51 1.15 -0.86
N VAL A 45 7.81 0.16 -0.04
CA VAL A 45 6.90 -0.92 0.34
C VAL A 45 6.54 -0.83 1.82
N LEU A 46 5.28 -1.14 2.13
CA LEU A 46 4.83 -1.36 3.49
C LEU A 46 5.12 -2.82 3.85
N ILE A 47 6.16 -3.03 4.66
CA ILE A 47 6.57 -4.35 5.14
C ILE A 47 6.05 -4.55 6.56
N CYS A 48 5.39 -5.68 6.81
CA CYS A 48 4.90 -6.07 8.12
C CYS A 48 5.55 -7.40 8.52
N LYS A 49 5.86 -7.56 9.81
CA LYS A 49 6.29 -8.84 10.35
C LYS A 49 5.05 -9.63 10.76
N THR A 50 4.80 -10.74 10.09
CA THR A 50 3.74 -11.71 10.42
C THR A 50 4.44 -12.92 11.05
N ASP A 51 4.20 -13.17 12.33
CA ASP A 51 4.88 -14.20 13.12
C ASP A 51 6.43 -14.09 13.04
N THR A 52 7.05 -14.94 12.22
CA THR A 52 8.51 -15.02 12.03
C THR A 52 8.98 -14.47 10.68
N THR A 53 8.06 -14.15 9.75
CA THR A 53 8.38 -13.72 8.39
C THR A 53 8.10 -12.23 8.18
N TRP A 54 8.91 -11.60 7.33
CA TRP A 54 8.67 -10.24 6.84
C TRP A 54 7.94 -10.32 5.51
N GLU A 55 6.79 -9.67 5.42
CA GLU A 55 5.90 -9.74 4.28
C GLU A 55 5.62 -8.34 3.74
N VAL A 56 5.44 -8.24 2.42
CA VAL A 56 5.03 -6.99 1.77
C VAL A 56 3.50 -6.93 1.74
N HIS A 57 2.93 -5.98 2.47
CA HIS A 57 1.48 -5.78 2.56
C HIS A 57 0.99 -4.62 1.71
N GLY A 58 1.87 -3.66 1.40
CA GLY A 58 1.54 -2.49 0.60
C GLY A 58 2.65 -2.04 -0.33
N ILE A 59 2.26 -1.45 -1.47
CA ILE A 59 3.17 -0.73 -2.38
C ILE A 59 2.72 0.72 -2.40
N ALA A 60 3.64 1.68 -2.24
CA ALA A 60 3.31 3.10 -2.23
C ALA A 60 2.44 3.50 -3.43
N SER A 61 1.40 4.30 -3.17
CA SER A 61 0.46 4.76 -4.20
C SER A 61 0.39 6.28 -4.25
N PHE A 62 -0.22 6.91 -3.24
CA PHE A 62 -0.35 8.36 -3.19
C PHE A 62 -0.44 8.86 -1.74
N GLY A 63 -0.25 10.17 -1.57
CA GLY A 63 -0.35 10.85 -0.29
C GLY A 63 -0.69 12.32 -0.49
N SER A 64 -0.74 13.06 0.62
CA SER A 64 -1.01 14.50 0.62
C SER A 64 0.18 15.27 0.08
N SER A 65 -0.01 16.21 -0.86
CA SER A 65 1.05 17.10 -1.37
C SER A 65 1.85 17.78 -0.25
N ASP A 66 1.17 18.12 0.84
CA ASP A 66 1.76 18.76 2.01
C ASP A 66 2.15 17.73 3.08
N CYS A 67 3.26 18.00 3.75
CA CYS A 67 3.71 17.28 4.94
C CYS A 67 2.89 17.66 6.17
N LEU A 68 2.87 16.79 7.19
CA LEU A 68 2.25 17.08 8.50
C LEU A 68 0.74 17.36 8.40
N VAL A 69 0.06 16.71 7.45
CA VAL A 69 -1.39 16.87 7.31
C VAL A 69 -2.13 15.87 8.20
N GLU A 70 -2.96 16.42 9.07
CA GLU A 70 -3.87 15.63 9.91
C GLU A 70 -4.84 14.82 9.06
N ARG A 71 -5.15 13.60 9.48
CA ARG A 71 -6.14 12.72 8.83
C ARG A 71 -5.89 12.44 7.34
N LYS A 72 -4.68 12.70 6.83
CA LYS A 72 -4.27 12.32 5.48
C LYS A 72 -3.09 11.35 5.52
N PRO A 73 -3.30 10.13 6.04
CA PRO A 73 -2.25 9.13 6.08
C PRO A 73 -1.86 8.72 4.65
N PRO A 74 -0.59 8.35 4.40
CA PRO A 74 -0.19 7.80 3.12
C PRO A 74 -1.00 6.55 2.74
N VAL A 75 -1.26 6.41 1.44
CA VAL A 75 -2.06 5.33 0.85
C VAL A 75 -1.16 4.42 0.02
N PHE A 76 -1.33 3.12 0.23
CA PHE A 76 -0.60 2.06 -0.45
C PHE A 76 -1.59 1.16 -1.19
N THR A 77 -1.16 0.55 -2.29
CA THR A 77 -1.85 -0.56 -2.95
C THR A 77 -1.81 -1.79 -2.05
N LYS A 78 -2.96 -2.40 -1.75
CA LYS A 78 -3.06 -3.58 -0.87
C LYS A 78 -2.65 -4.85 -1.61
N VAL A 79 -1.45 -5.35 -1.35
CA VAL A 79 -0.82 -6.45 -2.11
C VAL A 79 -1.66 -7.73 -2.10
N SER A 80 -2.32 -8.03 -0.98
CA SER A 80 -3.16 -9.24 -0.85
C SER A 80 -4.31 -9.30 -1.85
N VAL A 81 -4.83 -8.16 -2.32
CA VAL A 81 -5.90 -8.10 -3.33
C VAL A 81 -5.39 -8.46 -4.72
N TYR A 82 -4.09 -8.30 -4.98
CA TYR A 82 -3.46 -8.55 -6.28
C TYR A 82 -2.66 -9.85 -6.33
N LYS A 83 -2.73 -10.69 -5.29
CA LYS A 83 -1.91 -11.91 -5.16
C LYS A 83 -2.06 -12.85 -6.36
N ASP A 84 -3.28 -13.06 -6.84
CA ASP A 84 -3.55 -13.96 -7.97
C ASP A 84 -2.97 -13.38 -9.27
N TRP A 85 -3.23 -12.09 -9.53
CA TRP A 85 -2.66 -11.38 -10.68
C TRP A 85 -1.12 -11.42 -10.68
N ILE A 86 -0.48 -11.19 -9.53
CA ILE A 86 0.99 -11.28 -9.41
C ILE A 86 1.45 -12.70 -9.75
N THR A 87 0.80 -13.71 -9.18
CA THR A 87 1.17 -15.12 -9.39
C THR A 87 1.04 -15.53 -10.85
N ASP A 88 -0.04 -15.11 -11.52
CA ASP A 88 -0.28 -15.44 -12.92
C ASP A 88 0.71 -14.74 -13.85
N ASN A 89 1.09 -13.49 -13.56
CA ASN A 89 2.12 -12.78 -14.33
C ASN A 89 3.50 -13.42 -14.16
N ILE A 90 3.86 -13.87 -12.96
CA ILE A 90 5.12 -14.59 -12.73
C ILE A 90 5.14 -15.90 -13.54
N LYS A 91 4.06 -16.70 -13.47
CA LYS A 91 3.95 -17.95 -14.24
C LYS A 91 4.08 -17.70 -15.74
N ARG A 92 3.35 -16.71 -16.27
CA ARG A 92 3.40 -16.34 -17.67
C ARG A 92 4.81 -15.93 -18.09
N PHE A 93 5.46 -15.07 -17.31
CA PHE A 93 6.82 -14.60 -17.60
C PHE A 93 7.83 -15.75 -17.60
N THR A 94 7.76 -16.67 -16.63
CA THR A 94 8.63 -17.85 -16.59
C THR A 94 8.39 -18.74 -17.82
N TYR A 95 7.13 -19.02 -18.15
CA TYR A 95 6.78 -19.82 -19.33
C TYR A 95 7.34 -19.22 -20.62
N GLU A 96 7.14 -17.92 -20.85
CA GLU A 96 7.62 -17.22 -22.04
C GLU A 96 9.16 -17.25 -22.16
N ASN A 97 9.87 -17.06 -21.06
CA ASN A 97 11.34 -17.06 -21.08
C ASN A 97 11.95 -18.47 -21.21
N GLU A 98 11.27 -19.50 -20.73
CA GLU A 98 11.78 -20.88 -20.82
C GLU A 98 11.40 -21.58 -22.13
N HIS A 99 10.20 -21.31 -22.67
CA HIS A 99 9.63 -22.10 -23.76
C HIS A 99 9.46 -21.31 -25.07
N VAL A 100 9.22 -20.00 -24.99
CA VAL A 100 8.94 -19.19 -26.20
C VAL A 100 10.20 -18.51 -26.71
N LYS A 101 11.05 -17.96 -25.83
CA LYS A 101 12.29 -17.26 -26.23
C LYS A 101 13.51 -18.17 -26.45
N LYS A 102 13.41 -19.47 -26.18
CA LYS A 102 14.46 -20.46 -26.48
C LYS A 102 14.33 -21.11 -27.85
N MET A 103 13.26 -20.81 -28.60
CA MET A 103 13.12 -21.10 -30.03
C MET A 103 13.63 -19.92 -30.86
#